data_AF-A0A2U9C3K3-F1
#
_entry.id   AF-A0A2U9C3K3-F1
#
_cell.length_a   1.000
_cell.length_b   1.000
_cell.length_c   1.000
_cell.angle_alpha   90.00
_cell.angle_beta   90.00
_cell.angle_gamma   90.00
#
_symmetry.space_group_name_H-M   'P 1'
#
loop_
_entity.id
_entity.type
_entity.pdbx_description
1 polymer ?
#
loop_
_entity_poly.entity_id
_entity_poly.type
_entity_poly.pdbx_seq_one_letter_code
_entity_poly.pdbx_strand_id
1 'polypeptide(L)' 'MRLIGATVLFSVLLQAMSAPTEDWQTATSIYDFSATDIDGNVVSLEKYRGNVVVITNVASK' A
#
# COMPACT_ATOMS: atom_id res chain seq x y z
N MET A 1 -43.67 7.87 5.43
CA MET A 1 -42.55 7.71 6.40
C MET A 1 -41.73 6.41 6.25
N ARG A 2 -42.00 5.51 5.30
CA ARG A 2 -41.27 4.22 5.18
C ARG A 2 -40.11 4.20 4.17
N LEU A 3 -39.93 5.26 3.37
CA LEU A 3 -38.95 5.26 2.28
C LEU A 3 -37.60 5.90 2.65
N ILE A 4 -37.54 6.70 3.72
CA ILE A 4 -36.30 7.38 4.17
C ILE A 4 -35.37 6.41 4.92
N GLY A 5 -35.92 5.44 5.65
CA GLY A 5 -35.12 4.46 6.41
C GLY A 5 -34.28 3.53 5.53
N ALA A 6 -34.79 3.16 4.35
CA ALA A 6 -34.08 2.27 3.43
C ALA A 6 -32.88 2.97 2.76
N THR A 7 -33.02 4.25 2.37
CA THR A 7 -31.93 5.03 1.76
C THR A 7 -30.82 5.35 2.76
N VAL A 8 -31.15 5.65 4.01
CA VAL A 8 -30.15 5.83 5.07
C VAL A 8 -29.38 4.53 5.32
N LEU A 9 -30.08 3.39 5.41
CA LEU A 9 -29.44 2.09 5.61
C LEU A 9 -28.53 1.70 4.43
N PHE A 10 -28.98 1.95 3.19
CA PHE A 10 -28.20 1.67 1.99
C PHE A 10 -26.95 2.56 1.89
N SER A 11 -27.06 3.82 2.30
CA SER A 11 -25.92 4.76 2.34
C SER A 11 -24.86 4.35 3.38
N VAL A 12 -25.28 3.83 4.53
CA VAL A 12 -24.36 3.30 5.57
C VAL A 12 -23.66 2.02 5.10
N LEU A 13 -24.38 1.12 4.42
CA LEU A 13 -23.82 -0.10 3.83
C LEU A 13 -22.75 0.22 2.76
N LEU A 14 -22.95 1.27 1.97
CA LEU A 14 -21.99 1.68 0.93
C LEU A 14 -20.70 2.28 1.50
N GLN A 15 -20.77 2.97 2.64
CA GLN A 15 -19.60 3.54 3.32
C GLN A 15 -18.73 2.50 4.04
N ALA A 16 -19.28 1.32 4.37
CA ALA A 16 -18.55 0.24 5.03
C ALA A 16 -17.61 -0.54 4.09
N MET A 17 -17.64 -0.25 2.79
CA MET A 17 -16.78 -0.87 1.77
C MET A 17 -15.64 0.10 1.42
N SER A 18 -14.81 0.49 2.39
CA SER A 18 -13.55 1.17 2.07
C SER A 18 -12.63 0.19 1.33
N ALA A 19 -11.95 0.65 0.27
CA ALA A 19 -10.93 -0.16 -0.40
C ALA A 19 -9.91 -0.67 0.63
N PRO A 20 -9.36 -1.90 0.48
CA PRO A 20 -8.22 -2.32 1.28
C PRO A 20 -7.14 -1.25 1.19
N THR A 21 -6.56 -0.89 2.33
CA THR A 21 -5.36 -0.05 2.34
C THR A 21 -4.26 -0.80 1.60
N GLU A 22 -3.65 -0.15 0.61
CA GLU A 22 -2.51 -0.71 -0.10
C GLU A 22 -1.34 -0.92 0.87
N ASP A 23 -0.50 -1.93 0.62
CA ASP A 23 0.60 -2.30 1.52
C ASP A 23 1.53 -1.09 1.81
N TRP A 24 1.78 -0.25 0.80
CA TRP A 24 2.61 0.95 0.96
C TRP A 24 1.99 2.03 1.86
N GLN A 25 0.65 2.04 2.04
CA GLN A 25 -0.04 3.02 2.87
C GLN A 25 0.06 2.70 4.36
N THR A 26 0.33 1.44 4.71
CA THR A 26 0.43 0.98 6.11
C THR A 26 1.86 0.60 6.51
N ALA A 27 2.80 0.59 5.55
CA ALA A 27 4.21 0.30 5.80
C ALA A 27 4.83 1.29 6.79
N THR A 28 5.65 0.76 7.69
CA THR A 28 6.34 1.54 8.73
C THR A 28 7.84 1.65 8.45
N SER A 29 8.35 0.82 7.56
CA SER A 29 9.76 0.77 7.22
C SER A 29 9.97 0.39 5.76
N ILE A 30 11.14 0.73 5.21
CA ILE A 30 11.56 0.23 3.90
C ILE A 30 11.73 -1.30 3.89
N TYR A 31 11.90 -1.92 5.06
CA TYR A 31 12.07 -3.36 5.21
C TYR A 31 10.79 -4.15 4.94
N ASP A 32 9.63 -3.49 4.93
CA ASP A 32 8.33 -4.09 4.60
C ASP A 32 8.19 -4.37 3.09
N PHE A 33 9.17 -3.95 2.29
CA PHE A 33 9.14 -4.04 0.83
C PHE A 33 10.17 -5.03 0.26
N SER A 34 9.83 -5.53 -0.93
CA SER A 34 10.75 -6.25 -1.82
C SER A 34 10.77 -5.56 -3.18
N ALA A 35 11.88 -5.70 -3.90
CA ALA A 35 12.05 -5.17 -5.25
C ALA A 35 12.64 -6.22 -6.17
N THR A 36 12.27 -6.18 -7.44
CA THR A 36 12.93 -6.98 -8.47
C THR A 36 14.26 -6.32 -8.81
N ASP A 37 15.36 -7.07 -8.69
CA ASP A 37 16.68 -6.59 -9.09
C ASP A 37 16.88 -6.63 -10.62
N ILE A 38 18.03 -6.15 -11.10
CA ILE A 38 18.33 -6.09 -12.54
C ILE A 38 18.45 -7.47 -13.21
N ASP A 39 18.66 -8.52 -12.40
CA ASP A 39 18.75 -9.91 -12.85
C ASP A 39 17.38 -10.62 -12.80
N GLY A 40 16.32 -9.92 -12.37
CA GLY A 40 14.95 -10.44 -12.32
C GLY A 40 14.58 -11.16 -11.02
N ASN A 41 15.44 -11.14 -10.01
CA ASN A 41 15.16 -11.79 -8.73
C ASN A 41 14.36 -10.87 -7.82
N VAL A 42 13.36 -11.41 -7.11
CA VAL A 42 12.67 -10.67 -6.04
C VAL A 42 13.56 -10.67 -4.80
N VAL A 43 13.99 -9.48 -4.38
CA VAL A 43 14.92 -9.29 -3.26
C VAL A 43 14.25 -8.42 -2.20
N SER A 44 14.26 -8.90 -0.95
CA SER A 44 13.79 -8.12 0.20
C SER A 44 14.77 -6.98 0.55
N LEU A 45 14.22 -5.80 0.86
CA LEU A 45 15.01 -4.66 1.33
C LEU A 45 15.52 -4.83 2.77
N GLU A 46 15.04 -5.85 3.50
CA GLU A 46 15.55 -6.27 4.81
C GLU A 46 17.07 -6.48 4.81
N LYS A 47 17.65 -6.88 3.66
CA LYS A 47 19.09 -7.10 3.51
C LYS A 47 19.95 -5.86 3.81
N TYR A 48 19.37 -4.66 3.81
CA TYR A 48 20.07 -3.42 4.12
C TYR A 48 19.99 -2.99 5.59
N ARG A 49 19.33 -3.78 6.46
CA ARG A 49 19.20 -3.46 7.89
C ARG A 49 20.55 -3.17 8.54
N GLY A 50 20.59 -2.12 9.34
CA GLY A 50 21.80 -1.66 10.04
C GLY A 50 22.68 -0.72 9.21
N ASN A 51 22.34 -0.45 7.95
CA ASN A 51 23.03 0.52 7.12
C ASN A 51 22.19 1.79 6.92
N VAL A 52 22.87 2.91 6.64
CA VAL A 52 22.21 4.10 6.10
C VAL A 52 21.92 3.86 4.62
N VAL A 53 20.66 4.03 4.21
CA VAL A 53 20.20 3.75 2.84
C VAL A 53 19.73 5.04 2.16
N VAL A 54 20.18 5.26 0.92
CA VAL A 54 19.68 6.34 0.05
C VAL A 54 18.92 5.71 -1.11
N ILE A 55 17.66 6.10 -1.28
CA ILE A 55 16.79 5.66 -2.38
C ILE A 55 16.70 6.82 -3.38
N THR A 56 16.93 6.55 -4.67
CA THR A 56 16.88 7.56 -5.73
C THR A 56 16.11 7.03 -6.94
N ASN A 57 15.33 7.90 -7.56
CA ASN A 57 14.75 7.63 -8.87
C ASN A 57 15.79 7.96 -9.95
N VAL A 58 16.04 7.02 -10.86
CA VAL A 58 16.96 7.21 -11.99
C VAL A 58 16.17 7.25 -13.30
N ALA A 59 16.69 7.99 -14.28
CA ALA A 59 16.16 8.03 -15.65
C ALA A 59 17.33 8.12 -16.64
N SER A 60 17.29 7.33 -17.72
CA SER A 60 18.24 7.38 -18.84
C SER A 60 17.59 7.98 -20.07
N LYS A 61 18.40 8.63 -20.92
CA LYS A 61 17.95 9.27 -22.18
C LYS A 61 17.68 8.24 -23.28
#